data_AF-A0A6L3T4T7-F1
#
_entry.id   AF-A0A6L3T4T7-F1
#
_cell.length_a   1.000
_cell.length_b   1.000
_cell.length_c   1.000
_cell.angle_alpha   90.00
_cell.angle_beta   90.00
_cell.angle_gamma   90.00
#
_symmetry.space_group_name_H-M   'P 1'
#
loop_
_entity.id
_entity.type
_entity.pdbx_description
1 polymer ?
#
loop_
_entity_poly.entity_id
_entity_poly.type
_entity_poly.pdbx_seq_one_letter_code
_entity_poly.pdbx_strand_id
1 'polypeptide(L)'
;MLAVLGLLCLLGLSGAGAAAGIDIVEIWAGSLEGRPALAVELASARPLSGSALAVAADPPIAFGPAQVTLDRSGRGALVLLPLPPEPRDREGLAGGPSMRLDGREIVLTVSDGAESSTIRALVRPGSAERTTWQTLGTGLGMLGLAFLGGLILNLMPCVLPVLALKLFAVVRLGGQAPGAVRAGFLATAAGILASFLLLAIAIVLLRRAGSLIGWGIQFQEPAFVALLAAVTMLFSANLWGLFELRLPRAVTDRLGGPAREGLAGHFATGFLATLLATPCSAPFLGTAVGFALTRSGPVILAVFLALGLGLATPYLAVAAYPRAAAWLPRPGAWMVQLRRILGLALVGTFLWLLWILSGQLGPGAAGTIGVLLAGSVLLLALRPRMTGLGRKLASAGLAGLVLIIVALPILAERQGSAADEGAVAWRRFDRGDLRRRVAEGRVVLVDVGARWCPTCRLNERIVLDRAPVADRLSGDVLPMRADWTLADPAVSAFLASYGRFGVPFTIVYGPHAPHGLPLPEILTADAVLDAVARAGRSRDAASDDHPAR
;
A
#
# COMPACT_ATOMS: atom_id res chain seq x y z
N MET A 1 -28.04 -3.75 -18.85
CA MET A 1 -27.29 -3.05 -19.92
C MET A 1 -28.02 -1.78 -20.37
N LEU A 2 -29.28 -1.83 -20.82
CA LEU A 2 -30.06 -0.63 -21.20
C LEU A 2 -30.46 0.29 -20.01
N ALA A 3 -30.72 -0.26 -18.82
CA ALA A 3 -31.10 0.54 -17.65
C ALA A 3 -29.95 1.37 -17.04
N VAL A 4 -28.70 1.04 -17.36
CA VAL A 4 -27.50 1.73 -16.83
C VAL A 4 -27.07 2.88 -17.77
N LEU A 5 -27.30 2.72 -19.08
CA LEU A 5 -27.14 3.79 -20.08
C LEU A 5 -28.12 4.95 -19.83
N GLY A 6 -29.36 4.65 -19.41
CA GLY A 6 -30.33 5.69 -19.04
C GLY A 6 -29.93 6.50 -17.80
N LEU A 7 -29.20 5.90 -16.86
CA LEU A 7 -28.79 6.55 -15.62
C LEU A 7 -27.60 7.52 -15.81
N LEU A 8 -26.74 7.25 -16.79
CA LEU A 8 -25.62 8.12 -17.17
C LEU A 8 -26.07 9.36 -17.96
N CYS A 9 -27.13 9.24 -18.77
CA CYS A 9 -27.74 10.38 -19.45
C CYS A 9 -28.41 11.37 -18.47
N LEU A 10 -28.93 10.88 -17.34
CA LEU A 10 -29.55 11.68 -16.28
C LEU A 10 -28.54 12.44 -15.40
N LEU A 11 -27.24 12.09 -15.45
CA LEU A 11 -26.20 12.67 -14.59
C LEU A 11 -25.45 13.86 -15.20
N GLY A 12 -25.88 14.39 -16.35
CA GLY A 12 -25.53 15.75 -16.79
C GLY A 12 -24.05 16.05 -16.98
N LEU A 13 -23.20 15.05 -17.23
CA LEU A 13 -21.78 15.21 -17.57
C LEU A 13 -21.57 15.41 -19.08
N SER A 14 -22.41 16.23 -19.72
CA SER A 14 -22.26 16.62 -21.12
C SER A 14 -21.52 17.96 -21.18
N GLY A 15 -20.21 17.90 -21.46
CA GLY A 15 -19.45 19.04 -21.93
C GLY A 15 -19.74 19.24 -23.43
N ALA A 16 -20.17 20.45 -23.79
CA ALA A 16 -20.74 20.81 -25.07
C ALA A 16 -19.84 20.50 -26.29
N GLY A 17 -20.40 19.78 -27.26
CA GLY A 17 -19.82 19.55 -28.59
C GLY A 17 -20.66 18.69 -29.53
N ALA A 18 -21.97 18.52 -29.27
CA ALA A 18 -22.85 17.61 -30.01
C ALA A 18 -23.34 18.22 -31.34
N ALA A 19 -22.43 18.45 -32.30
CA ALA A 19 -22.81 18.98 -33.62
C ALA A 19 -22.52 18.03 -34.80
N ALA A 20 -21.77 16.93 -34.63
CA ALA A 20 -21.51 16.01 -35.74
C ALA A 20 -21.08 14.63 -35.26
N GLY A 21 -22.03 13.73 -35.00
CA GLY A 21 -21.90 12.25 -35.04
C GLY A 21 -20.89 11.52 -34.12
N ILE A 22 -19.81 12.18 -33.70
CA ILE A 22 -18.61 11.69 -33.04
C ILE A 22 -18.42 12.51 -31.76
N ASP A 23 -18.54 11.85 -30.61
CA ASP A 23 -18.26 12.39 -29.29
C ASP A 23 -16.86 11.95 -28.83
N ILE A 24 -16.02 12.91 -28.44
CA ILE A 24 -14.73 12.60 -27.80
C ILE A 24 -15.00 12.40 -26.31
N VAL A 25 -14.75 11.19 -25.83
CA VAL A 25 -15.08 10.74 -24.46
C VAL A 25 -14.01 11.18 -23.46
N GLU A 26 -12.74 10.98 -23.80
CA GLU A 26 -11.62 11.35 -22.93
C GLU A 26 -10.33 11.55 -23.74
N ILE A 27 -9.45 12.43 -23.25
CA ILE A 27 -8.13 12.72 -23.82
C ILE A 27 -7.08 12.68 -22.70
N TRP A 28 -6.01 11.92 -22.91
CA TRP A 28 -4.91 11.83 -21.95
C TRP A 28 -3.56 11.68 -22.65
N ALA A 29 -2.50 12.16 -21.99
CA ALA A 29 -1.13 11.85 -22.40
C ALA A 29 -0.76 10.45 -21.90
N GLY A 30 -0.01 9.68 -22.68
CA GLY A 30 0.50 8.37 -22.26
C GLY A 30 1.73 7.94 -23.07
N SER A 31 2.00 6.64 -23.15
CA SER A 31 3.17 6.10 -23.86
C SER A 31 2.84 4.91 -24.75
N LEU A 32 3.31 4.95 -26.00
CA LEU A 32 3.27 3.84 -26.95
C LEU A 32 4.70 3.35 -27.18
N GLU A 33 4.99 2.08 -26.88
CA GLU A 33 6.33 1.48 -27.02
C GLU A 33 7.47 2.31 -26.37
N GLY A 34 7.19 2.93 -25.21
CA GLY A 34 8.15 3.76 -24.49
C GLY A 34 8.32 5.18 -25.06
N ARG A 35 7.57 5.59 -26.08
CA ARG A 35 7.52 6.96 -26.61
C ARG A 35 6.28 7.69 -26.11
N PRO A 36 6.32 9.01 -25.86
CA PRO A 36 5.15 9.76 -25.46
C PRO A 36 4.12 9.81 -26.60
N ALA A 37 2.86 9.57 -26.28
CA ALA A 37 1.75 9.58 -27.23
C ALA A 37 0.52 10.24 -26.61
N LEU A 38 -0.28 10.93 -27.42
CA LEU A 38 -1.58 11.44 -27.02
C LEU A 38 -2.64 10.38 -27.37
N ALA A 39 -3.44 9.99 -26.39
CA ALA A 39 -4.53 9.03 -26.57
C ALA A 39 -5.87 9.78 -26.55
N VAL A 40 -6.71 9.48 -27.54
CA VAL A 40 -8.03 10.08 -27.73
C VAL A 40 -9.05 8.96 -27.85
N GLU A 41 -10.03 8.91 -26.95
CA GLU A 41 -11.15 7.97 -27.02
C GLU A 41 -12.36 8.61 -27.69
N LEU A 42 -12.86 7.96 -28.74
CA LEU A 42 -13.98 8.40 -29.57
C LEU A 42 -15.16 7.45 -29.40
N ALA A 43 -16.36 8.01 -29.28
CA ALA A 43 -17.63 7.31 -29.42
C ALA A 43 -18.39 7.91 -30.59
N SER A 44 -19.04 7.09 -31.43
CA SER A 44 -19.82 7.56 -32.56
C SER A 44 -21.18 6.86 -32.63
N ALA A 45 -22.20 7.62 -33.03
CA ALA A 45 -23.53 7.08 -33.27
C ALA A 45 -23.59 6.14 -34.51
N ARG A 46 -22.63 6.29 -35.44
CA ARG A 46 -22.48 5.48 -36.67
C ARG A 46 -21.17 4.68 -36.64
N PRO A 47 -21.09 3.53 -37.33
CA PRO A 47 -19.85 2.75 -37.40
C PRO A 47 -18.75 3.55 -38.11
N LEU A 48 -17.59 3.68 -37.46
CA LEU A 48 -16.44 4.44 -37.94
C LEU A 48 -15.66 3.64 -39.00
N SER A 49 -15.14 4.33 -40.02
CA SER A 49 -14.45 3.68 -41.15
C SER A 49 -12.99 3.34 -40.81
N GLY A 50 -12.39 4.06 -39.86
CA GLY A 50 -11.06 3.81 -39.31
C GLY A 50 -9.88 4.24 -40.20
N SER A 51 -10.05 4.33 -41.52
CA SER A 51 -8.95 4.58 -42.48
C SER A 51 -8.72 6.05 -42.83
N ALA A 52 -9.63 6.96 -42.45
CA ALA A 52 -9.58 8.39 -42.80
C ALA A 52 -9.57 9.34 -41.57
N LEU A 53 -9.19 8.83 -40.39
CA LEU A 53 -9.15 9.59 -39.14
C LEU A 53 -7.97 10.57 -39.14
N ALA A 54 -8.25 11.85 -39.39
CA ALA A 54 -7.27 12.93 -39.25
C ALA A 54 -7.49 13.66 -37.91
N VAL A 55 -6.40 13.96 -37.21
CA VAL A 55 -6.41 14.68 -35.94
C VAL A 55 -5.55 15.94 -36.07
N ALA A 56 -6.18 17.10 -35.92
CA ALA A 56 -5.51 18.40 -35.87
C ALA A 56 -5.58 18.97 -34.46
N ALA A 57 -4.50 19.62 -34.03
CA ALA A 57 -4.41 20.32 -32.75
C ALA A 57 -4.18 21.82 -32.98
N ASP A 58 -4.81 22.67 -32.15
CA ASP A 58 -4.48 24.10 -32.04
C ASP A 58 -4.01 24.39 -30.59
N PRO A 59 -2.75 24.84 -30.37
CA PRO A 59 -1.70 25.16 -31.37
C PRO A 59 -1.19 23.93 -32.16
N PRO A 60 -0.62 24.13 -33.37
CA PRO A 60 -0.23 23.03 -34.26
C PRO A 60 0.87 22.16 -33.63
N ILE A 61 0.52 20.91 -33.34
CA ILE A 61 1.45 19.88 -32.86
C ILE A 61 1.64 18.88 -34.01
N ALA A 62 2.90 18.60 -34.36
CA ALA A 62 3.20 17.52 -35.30
C ALA A 62 2.99 16.17 -34.59
N PHE A 63 2.15 15.31 -35.14
CA PHE A 63 1.95 13.94 -34.67
C PHE A 63 2.56 12.96 -35.69
N GLY A 64 3.07 11.83 -35.22
CA GLY A 64 3.38 10.69 -36.09
C GLY A 64 2.11 10.00 -36.60
N PRO A 65 2.22 8.92 -37.40
CA PRO A 65 1.06 8.22 -37.95
C PRO A 65 0.15 7.73 -36.84
N ALA A 66 -1.13 8.09 -36.92
CA ALA A 66 -2.13 7.72 -35.92
C ALA A 66 -2.39 6.21 -35.98
N GLN A 67 -2.34 5.54 -34.82
CA GLN A 67 -2.76 4.15 -34.69
C GLN A 67 -4.20 4.11 -34.16
N VAL A 68 -5.12 3.55 -34.95
CA VAL A 68 -6.54 3.50 -34.63
C VAL A 68 -6.92 2.05 -34.28
N THR A 69 -7.51 1.85 -33.10
CA THR A 69 -8.08 0.56 -32.69
C THR A 69 -9.59 0.71 -32.53
N LEU A 70 -10.37 -0.01 -33.33
CA LEU A 70 -11.84 0.01 -33.29
C LEU A 70 -12.38 -1.01 -32.27
N ASP A 71 -13.47 -0.64 -31.60
CA ASP A 71 -14.27 -1.55 -30.78
C ASP A 71 -14.99 -2.60 -31.66
N ARG A 72 -15.33 -3.77 -31.10
CA ARG A 72 -16.06 -4.85 -31.77
C ARG A 72 -17.41 -4.43 -32.34
N SER A 73 -18.00 -3.35 -31.80
CA SER A 73 -19.25 -2.77 -32.29
C SER A 73 -19.09 -1.76 -33.43
N GLY A 74 -17.84 -1.40 -33.79
CA GLY A 74 -17.49 -0.37 -34.77
C GLY A 74 -17.84 1.07 -34.35
N ARG A 75 -18.43 1.26 -33.18
CA ARG A 75 -18.97 2.54 -32.69
C ARG A 75 -18.08 3.25 -31.67
N GLY A 76 -16.96 2.63 -31.28
CA GLY A 76 -15.93 3.25 -30.46
C GLY A 76 -14.57 3.10 -31.12
N ALA A 77 -13.71 4.11 -31.00
CA ALA A 77 -12.34 4.07 -31.52
C ALA A 77 -11.37 4.66 -30.50
N LEU A 78 -10.24 3.99 -30.31
CA LEU A 78 -9.08 4.54 -29.60
C LEU A 78 -8.06 5.00 -30.64
N VAL A 79 -7.71 6.29 -30.61
CA VAL A 79 -6.71 6.88 -31.50
C VAL A 79 -5.47 7.23 -30.68
N LEU A 80 -4.33 6.65 -31.05
CA LEU A 80 -3.03 6.90 -30.45
C LEU A 80 -2.18 7.72 -31.42
N LEU A 81 -1.80 8.92 -30.98
CA LEU A 81 -1.01 9.89 -31.75
C LEU A 81 0.40 9.99 -31.14
N PRO A 82 1.41 9.30 -31.70
CA PRO A 82 2.77 9.37 -31.19
C PRO A 82 3.33 10.79 -31.37
N LEU A 83 4.01 11.31 -30.36
CA LEU A 83 4.69 12.61 -30.42
C LEU A 83 6.11 12.45 -30.98
N PRO A 84 6.58 13.38 -31.83
CA PRO A 84 7.94 13.34 -32.36
C PRO A 84 8.98 13.47 -31.22
N PRO A 85 10.15 12.82 -31.35
CA PRO A 85 11.24 12.99 -30.40
C PRO A 85 11.73 14.45 -30.41
N GLU A 86 11.98 15.03 -29.22
CA GLU A 86 12.43 16.41 -29.09
C GLU A 86 13.71 16.69 -29.91
N PRO A 87 13.85 17.86 -30.54
CA PRO A 87 15.12 18.25 -31.15
C PRO A 87 16.17 18.44 -30.06
N ARG A 88 17.31 17.76 -30.24
CA ARG A 88 18.51 17.91 -29.41
C ARG A 88 18.96 19.36 -29.40
N ASP A 89 19.21 19.91 -28.23
CA ASP A 89 20.01 21.13 -28.08
C ASP A 89 21.49 20.85 -28.41
N ARG A 90 22.25 21.91 -28.67
CA ARG A 90 23.64 21.86 -29.18
C ARG A 90 24.65 21.20 -28.23
N GLU A 91 24.24 20.78 -27.04
CA GLU A 91 25.08 20.10 -26.04
C GLU A 91 24.60 18.68 -25.70
N GLY A 92 23.56 18.16 -26.37
CA GLY A 92 23.20 16.74 -26.28
C GLY A 92 22.70 16.28 -24.90
N LEU A 93 22.10 17.18 -24.13
CA LEU A 93 21.44 16.87 -22.84
C LEU A 93 20.02 17.43 -22.87
N ALA A 94 19.02 16.67 -22.43
CA ALA A 94 17.66 17.22 -22.27
C ALA A 94 17.62 18.28 -21.15
N GLY A 95 17.83 19.54 -21.51
CA GLY A 95 17.79 20.72 -20.66
C GLY A 95 16.44 21.44 -20.66
N GLY A 96 15.41 20.83 -20.07
CA GLY A 96 14.17 21.49 -19.60
C GLY A 96 13.18 21.99 -20.67
N PRO A 97 12.02 22.53 -20.23
CA PRO A 97 10.95 21.75 -19.60
C PRO A 97 10.41 20.72 -20.61
N SER A 98 10.18 19.48 -20.16
CA SER A 98 9.32 18.52 -20.89
C SER A 98 8.17 19.26 -21.55
N MET A 99 7.88 19.04 -22.84
CA MET A 99 6.61 19.49 -23.44
C MET A 99 5.45 18.75 -22.73
N ARG A 100 5.16 19.19 -21.51
CA ARG A 100 4.03 18.77 -20.69
C ARG A 100 2.81 19.33 -21.38
N LEU A 101 2.16 18.47 -22.15
CA LEU A 101 0.79 18.70 -22.56
C LEU A 101 -0.12 18.67 -21.33
N ASP A 102 0.30 18.08 -20.21
CA ASP A 102 -0.35 18.12 -18.90
C ASP A 102 -0.84 19.53 -18.54
N GLY A 103 -2.17 19.71 -18.46
CA GLY A 103 -2.79 20.97 -18.07
C GLY A 103 -2.85 22.04 -19.15
N ARG A 104 -2.49 21.74 -20.41
CA ARG A 104 -2.76 22.61 -21.56
C ARG A 104 -4.15 22.32 -22.12
N GLU A 105 -4.87 23.39 -22.44
CA GLU A 105 -6.05 23.30 -23.30
C GLU A 105 -5.59 23.09 -24.73
N ILE A 106 -6.08 22.03 -25.36
CA ILE A 106 -5.84 21.76 -26.77
C ILE A 106 -7.21 21.64 -27.43
N VAL A 107 -7.35 22.30 -28.57
CA VAL A 107 -8.50 22.08 -29.46
C VAL A 107 -8.13 20.92 -30.36
N LEU A 108 -8.82 19.79 -30.22
CA LEU A 108 -8.63 18.63 -31.08
C LEU A 108 -9.79 18.55 -32.07
N THR A 109 -9.49 18.60 -33.35
CA THR A 109 -10.44 18.35 -34.43
C THR A 109 -10.18 16.96 -34.98
N VAL A 110 -11.18 16.10 -34.86
CA VAL A 110 -11.17 14.73 -35.38
C VAL A 110 -12.13 14.67 -36.56
N SER A 111 -11.63 14.28 -37.74
CA SER A 111 -12.45 14.09 -38.93
C SER A 111 -12.38 12.66 -39.44
N ASP A 112 -13.54 12.07 -39.75
CA ASP A 112 -13.67 10.78 -40.45
C ASP A 112 -14.49 11.03 -41.73
N GLY A 113 -13.79 11.26 -42.85
CA GLY A 113 -14.43 11.61 -44.13
C GLY A 113 -15.13 12.96 -44.11
N ALA A 114 -16.46 12.98 -44.26
CA ALA A 114 -17.27 14.20 -44.33
C ALA A 114 -17.74 14.73 -42.96
N GLU A 115 -17.52 13.98 -41.88
CA GLU A 115 -17.92 14.37 -40.52
C GLU A 115 -16.68 14.82 -39.74
N SER A 116 -16.78 15.97 -39.04
CA SER A 116 -15.72 16.49 -38.18
C SER A 116 -16.28 16.98 -36.85
N SER A 117 -15.62 16.61 -35.76
CA SER A 117 -15.97 17.03 -34.40
C SER A 117 -14.77 17.72 -33.76
N THR A 118 -15.01 18.84 -33.10
CA THR A 118 -13.97 19.65 -32.47
C THR A 118 -14.27 19.82 -31.01
N ILE A 119 -13.35 19.40 -30.14
CA ILE A 119 -13.51 19.51 -28.68
C ILE A 119 -12.32 20.25 -28.08
N ARG A 120 -12.62 21.18 -27.17
CA ARG A 120 -11.66 21.76 -26.24
C ARG A 120 -11.52 20.84 -25.05
N ALA A 121 -10.33 20.27 -24.86
CA ALA A 121 -10.07 19.42 -23.73
C ALA A 121 -8.78 19.82 -23.03
N LEU A 122 -8.81 19.72 -21.70
CA LEU A 122 -7.63 19.84 -20.86
C LEU A 122 -6.92 18.49 -20.83
N VAL A 123 -5.68 18.41 -21.32
CA VAL A 123 -4.92 17.16 -21.32
C VAL A 123 -4.55 16.78 -19.89
N ARG A 124 -5.05 15.64 -19.42
CA ARG A 124 -4.76 15.10 -18.09
C ARG A 124 -3.55 14.15 -18.13
N PRO A 125 -2.71 14.11 -17.09
CA PRO A 125 -1.62 13.15 -17.00
C PRO A 125 -2.19 11.73 -16.85
N GLY A 126 -1.90 10.87 -17.81
CA GLY A 126 -2.35 9.49 -17.86
C GLY A 126 -1.22 8.52 -18.20
N SER A 127 -1.49 7.23 -18.09
CA SER A 127 -0.64 6.15 -18.62
C SER A 127 -1.44 5.51 -19.75
N ALA A 128 -0.90 5.46 -20.98
CA ALA A 128 -1.58 4.83 -22.14
C ALA A 128 -1.55 3.30 -22.02
N GLU A 129 -2.25 2.79 -21.02
CA GLU A 129 -2.48 1.37 -20.83
C GLU A 129 -3.91 1.07 -20.37
N ARG A 130 -4.87 1.98 -20.62
CA ARG A 130 -6.26 1.76 -20.20
C ARG A 130 -7.25 2.18 -21.29
N THR A 131 -7.83 1.17 -21.93
CA THR A 131 -9.16 1.28 -22.55
C THR A 131 -10.21 1.37 -21.44
N THR A 132 -11.23 2.21 -21.59
CA THR A 132 -12.35 2.35 -20.64
C THR A 132 -13.06 1.01 -20.34
N TRP A 133 -13.00 0.05 -21.28
CA TRP A 133 -13.48 -1.32 -21.09
C TRP A 133 -12.61 -2.19 -20.17
N GLN A 134 -11.29 -1.94 -20.10
CA GLN A 134 -10.40 -2.58 -19.13
C GLN A 134 -10.57 -2.00 -17.72
N THR A 135 -11.04 -0.75 -17.59
CA THR A 135 -11.22 -0.05 -16.30
C THR A 135 -12.32 -0.67 -15.44
N LEU A 136 -13.39 -1.24 -16.02
CA LEU A 136 -14.43 -1.94 -15.28
C LEU A 136 -13.97 -3.33 -14.79
N GLY A 137 -13.20 -4.07 -15.61
CA GLY A 137 -12.63 -5.37 -15.23
C GLY A 137 -11.49 -5.25 -14.22
N THR A 138 -10.58 -4.30 -14.39
CA THR A 138 -9.47 -4.04 -13.44
C THR A 138 -9.92 -3.27 -12.20
N GLY A 139 -10.92 -2.38 -12.29
CA GLY A 139 -11.48 -1.69 -11.13
C GLY A 139 -12.22 -2.63 -10.20
N LEU A 140 -13.08 -3.52 -10.74
CA LEU A 140 -13.75 -4.54 -9.94
C LEU A 140 -12.74 -5.57 -9.40
N GLY A 141 -11.72 -5.94 -10.19
CA GLY A 141 -10.61 -6.78 -9.71
C GLY A 141 -9.83 -6.13 -8.56
N MET A 142 -9.55 -4.83 -8.64
CA MET A 142 -8.87 -4.07 -7.59
C MET A 142 -9.72 -3.93 -6.32
N LEU A 143 -11.02 -3.66 -6.45
CA LEU A 143 -11.94 -3.65 -5.31
C LEU A 143 -12.13 -5.05 -4.72
N GLY A 144 -12.17 -6.08 -5.56
CA GLY A 144 -12.22 -7.48 -5.13
C GLY A 144 -10.98 -7.89 -4.34
N LEU A 145 -9.79 -7.49 -4.81
CA LEU A 145 -8.53 -7.70 -4.08
C LEU A 145 -8.48 -6.87 -2.78
N ALA A 146 -8.99 -5.64 -2.78
CA ALA A 146 -9.10 -4.83 -1.56
C ALA A 146 -10.06 -5.47 -0.54
N PHE A 147 -11.20 -5.97 -1.00
CA PHE A 147 -12.14 -6.72 -0.16
C PHE A 147 -11.50 -8.01 0.39
N LEU A 148 -10.80 -8.76 -0.46
CA LEU A 148 -10.07 -9.96 -0.06
C LEU A 148 -8.97 -9.63 0.94
N GLY A 149 -8.25 -8.53 0.76
CA GLY A 149 -7.27 -8.00 1.71
C GLY A 149 -7.91 -7.72 3.07
N GLY A 150 -9.08 -7.08 3.08
CA GLY A 150 -9.86 -6.84 4.30
C GLY A 150 -10.30 -8.13 4.98
N LEU A 151 -10.64 -9.16 4.20
CA LEU A 151 -10.97 -10.48 4.74
C LEU A 151 -9.73 -11.15 5.37
N ILE A 152 -8.57 -11.06 4.72
CA ILE A 152 -7.28 -11.58 5.23
C ILE A 152 -6.90 -10.90 6.54
N LEU A 153 -7.18 -9.60 6.71
CA LEU A 153 -6.91 -8.88 7.97
C LEU A 153 -7.65 -9.49 9.17
N ASN A 154 -8.77 -10.19 8.98
CA ASN A 154 -9.43 -10.92 10.07
C ASN A 154 -8.63 -12.12 10.59
N LEU A 155 -7.73 -12.68 9.76
CA LEU A 155 -6.89 -13.83 10.11
C LEU A 155 -5.63 -13.43 10.89
N MET A 156 -5.39 -12.12 11.05
CA MET A 156 -4.24 -11.63 11.79
C MET A 156 -4.37 -11.88 13.30
N PRO A 157 -3.24 -12.21 13.97
CA PRO A 157 -3.25 -12.65 15.36
C PRO A 157 -3.75 -11.61 16.37
N CYS A 158 -3.82 -10.32 16.02
CA CYS A 158 -4.35 -9.28 16.93
C CYS A 158 -5.83 -8.96 16.73
N VAL A 159 -6.43 -9.31 15.58
CA VAL A 159 -7.86 -9.07 15.30
C VAL A 159 -8.73 -10.20 15.85
N LEU A 160 -8.25 -11.44 15.71
CA LEU A 160 -8.92 -12.66 16.20
C LEU A 160 -9.31 -12.59 17.69
N PRO A 161 -8.46 -12.11 18.62
CA PRO A 161 -8.81 -11.98 20.03
C PRO A 161 -10.03 -11.10 20.28
N VAL A 162 -10.11 -9.94 19.63
CA VAL A 162 -11.20 -8.96 19.81
C VAL A 162 -12.49 -9.50 19.21
N LEU A 163 -12.40 -10.08 18.01
CA LEU A 163 -13.53 -10.73 17.33
C LEU A 163 -14.09 -11.88 18.18
N ALA A 164 -13.21 -12.77 18.67
CA ALA A 164 -13.59 -13.90 19.51
C ALA A 164 -14.28 -13.43 20.80
N LEU A 165 -13.68 -12.50 21.54
CA LEU A 165 -14.27 -11.97 22.79
C LEU A 165 -15.67 -11.39 22.57
N LYS A 166 -15.88 -10.66 21.46
CA LYS A 166 -17.18 -10.06 21.15
C LYS A 166 -18.22 -11.08 20.70
N LEU A 167 -17.84 -12.02 19.83
CA LEU A 167 -18.74 -13.12 19.44
C LEU A 167 -19.16 -13.94 20.66
N PHE A 168 -18.25 -14.22 21.59
CA PHE A 168 -18.56 -14.97 22.81
C PHE A 168 -19.37 -14.18 23.84
N ALA A 169 -19.15 -12.87 23.98
CA ALA A 169 -19.97 -12.01 24.81
C ALA A 169 -21.45 -12.08 24.37
N VAL A 170 -21.70 -12.07 23.06
CA VAL A 170 -23.06 -12.19 22.51
C VAL A 170 -23.65 -13.59 22.71
N VAL A 171 -22.87 -14.66 22.51
CA VAL A 171 -23.34 -16.04 22.77
C VAL A 171 -23.71 -16.24 24.24
N ARG A 172 -23.00 -15.58 25.18
CA ARG A 172 -23.34 -15.59 26.62
C ARG A 172 -24.57 -14.74 26.96
N LEU A 173 -24.85 -13.70 26.19
CA LEU A 173 -26.03 -12.84 26.31
C LEU A 173 -27.26 -13.40 25.56
N GLY A 174 -27.25 -14.69 25.21
CA GLY A 174 -28.27 -15.41 24.39
C GLY A 174 -29.71 -15.45 24.92
N GLY A 175 -30.12 -14.50 25.76
CA GLY A 175 -31.50 -14.22 26.14
C GLY A 175 -32.05 -12.86 25.65
N GLN A 176 -31.26 -12.05 24.94
CA GLN A 176 -31.71 -10.76 24.36
C GLN A 176 -32.50 -10.96 23.05
N ALA A 177 -33.44 -10.05 22.75
CA ALA A 177 -34.24 -10.10 21.54
C ALA A 177 -33.35 -10.10 20.27
N PRO A 178 -33.66 -10.91 19.24
CA PRO A 178 -32.82 -11.03 18.04
C PRO A 178 -32.60 -9.69 17.32
N GLY A 179 -33.51 -8.72 17.46
CA GLY A 179 -33.34 -7.36 16.94
C GLY A 179 -32.20 -6.57 17.60
N ALA A 180 -32.05 -6.67 18.93
CA ALA A 180 -31.01 -5.95 19.67
C ALA A 180 -29.61 -6.48 19.31
N VAL A 181 -29.47 -7.80 19.14
CA VAL A 181 -28.23 -8.45 18.72
C VAL A 181 -27.82 -7.98 17.31
N ARG A 182 -28.75 -7.98 16.35
CA ARG A 182 -28.47 -7.52 14.98
C ARG A 182 -28.05 -6.05 14.94
N ALA A 183 -28.74 -5.21 15.69
CA ALA A 183 -28.44 -3.78 15.76
C ALA A 183 -27.05 -3.52 16.38
N GLY A 184 -26.64 -4.31 17.38
CA GLY A 184 -25.29 -4.24 17.94
C GLY A 184 -24.18 -4.65 16.97
N PHE A 185 -24.37 -5.71 16.19
CA PHE A 185 -23.41 -6.10 15.14
C PHE A 185 -23.32 -5.07 14.02
N LEU A 186 -24.46 -4.53 13.56
CA LEU A 186 -24.48 -3.46 12.56
C LEU A 186 -23.81 -2.18 13.07
N ALA A 187 -24.04 -1.79 14.33
CA ALA A 187 -23.35 -0.65 14.94
C ALA A 187 -21.83 -0.87 15.00
N THR A 188 -21.39 -2.09 15.29
CA THR A 188 -19.96 -2.45 15.29
C THR A 188 -19.36 -2.36 13.90
N ALA A 189 -20.03 -2.92 12.89
CA ALA A 189 -19.63 -2.82 11.49
C ALA A 189 -19.58 -1.36 11.02
N ALA A 190 -20.57 -0.54 11.41
CA ALA A 190 -20.57 0.88 11.13
C ALA A 190 -19.39 1.62 11.77
N GLY A 191 -19.00 1.25 13.01
CA GLY A 191 -17.81 1.78 13.68
C GLY A 191 -16.52 1.48 12.92
N ILE A 192 -16.38 0.25 12.40
CA ILE A 192 -15.25 -0.16 11.57
C ILE A 192 -15.22 0.65 10.27
N LEU A 193 -16.34 0.71 9.54
CA LEU A 193 -16.45 1.44 8.27
C LEU A 193 -16.18 2.95 8.46
N ALA A 194 -16.71 3.55 9.52
CA ALA A 194 -16.46 4.95 9.86
C ALA A 194 -14.97 5.20 10.15
N SER A 195 -14.29 4.28 10.84
CA SER A 195 -12.85 4.38 11.12
C SER A 195 -12.01 4.36 9.83
N PHE A 196 -12.28 3.40 8.94
CA PHE A 196 -11.58 3.32 7.64
C PHE A 196 -11.88 4.51 6.74
N LEU A 197 -13.12 5.00 6.75
CA LEU A 197 -13.50 6.19 6.00
C LEU A 197 -12.81 7.45 6.53
N LEU A 198 -12.75 7.61 7.85
CA LEU A 198 -12.04 8.73 8.49
C LEU A 198 -10.54 8.69 8.17
N LEU A 199 -9.94 7.51 8.20
CA LEU A 199 -8.54 7.31 7.81
C LEU A 199 -8.31 7.66 6.34
N ALA A 200 -9.19 7.23 5.43
CA ALA A 200 -9.12 7.55 4.01
C ALA A 200 -9.23 9.06 3.76
N ILE A 201 -10.19 9.73 4.40
CA ILE A 201 -10.38 11.18 4.30
C ILE A 201 -9.14 11.91 4.83
N ALA A 202 -8.61 11.51 5.99
CA ALA A 202 -7.40 12.10 6.55
C ALA A 202 -6.22 12.00 5.58
N ILE A 203 -6.01 10.84 4.94
CA ILE A 203 -4.95 10.64 3.94
C ILE A 203 -5.17 11.52 2.70
N VAL A 204 -6.40 11.62 2.19
CA VAL A 204 -6.72 12.47 1.03
C VAL A 204 -6.49 13.95 1.35
N LEU A 205 -6.86 14.41 2.54
CA LEU A 205 -6.64 15.79 2.98
C LEU A 205 -5.15 16.10 3.14
N LEU A 206 -4.39 15.21 3.80
CA LEU A 206 -2.94 15.35 3.96
C LEU A 206 -2.22 15.38 2.60
N ARG A 207 -2.66 14.57 1.64
CA ARG A 207 -2.12 14.59 0.29
C ARG A 207 -2.38 15.92 -0.43
N ARG A 208 -3.59 16.48 -0.29
CA ARG A 208 -3.91 17.81 -0.85
C ARG A 208 -3.10 18.93 -0.21
N ALA A 209 -2.73 18.78 1.07
CA ALA A 209 -1.85 19.70 1.78
C ALA A 209 -0.37 19.63 1.33
N GLY A 210 -0.02 18.76 0.37
CA GLY A 210 1.35 18.62 -0.13
C GLY A 210 2.30 17.95 0.86
N SER A 211 1.80 17.43 1.99
CA SER A 211 2.63 16.73 2.98
C SER A 211 3.03 15.36 2.43
N LEU A 212 4.31 15.23 2.11
CA LEU A 212 4.96 14.00 1.66
C LEU A 212 5.09 13.02 2.83
N ILE A 213 4.02 12.28 3.13
CA ILE A 213 4.07 11.24 4.16
C ILE A 213 4.48 9.94 3.47
N GLY A 214 5.75 9.58 3.62
CA GLY A 214 6.21 8.23 3.35
C GLY A 214 5.44 7.25 4.24
N TRP A 215 4.75 6.29 3.63
CA TRP A 215 4.00 5.30 4.39
C TRP A 215 5.02 4.32 5.01
N GLY A 216 5.04 4.21 6.34
CA GLY A 216 6.04 3.43 7.09
C GLY A 216 7.04 4.26 7.91
N ILE A 217 7.04 5.60 7.82
CA ILE A 217 7.90 6.48 8.65
C ILE A 217 7.72 6.21 10.15
N GLN A 218 6.53 5.77 10.58
CA GLN A 218 6.28 5.43 11.97
C GLN A 218 7.18 4.27 12.45
N PHE A 219 7.52 3.31 11.58
CA PHE A 219 8.43 2.21 11.92
C PHE A 219 9.91 2.62 11.96
N GLN A 220 10.27 3.80 11.44
CA GLN A 220 11.60 4.37 11.59
C GLN A 220 11.80 5.02 12.96
N GLU A 221 10.71 5.27 13.70
CA GLU A 221 10.77 5.84 15.05
C GLU A 221 10.82 4.72 16.10
N PRO A 222 11.94 4.55 16.81
CA PRO A 222 12.12 3.43 17.75
C PRO A 222 11.11 3.46 18.90
N ALA A 223 10.68 4.64 19.34
CA ALA A 223 9.67 4.79 20.37
C ALA A 223 8.31 4.21 19.94
N PHE A 224 7.93 4.36 18.67
CA PHE A 224 6.70 3.79 18.13
C PHE A 224 6.79 2.25 18.06
N VAL A 225 7.92 1.71 17.60
CA VAL A 225 8.14 0.26 17.56
C VAL A 225 8.14 -0.35 18.97
N ALA A 226 8.77 0.31 19.94
CA ALA A 226 8.75 -0.12 21.35
C ALA A 226 7.33 -0.11 21.94
N LEU A 227 6.52 0.90 21.62
CA LEU A 227 5.10 0.95 22.02
C LEU A 227 4.32 -0.23 21.42
N LEU A 228 4.51 -0.53 20.14
CA LEU A 228 3.89 -1.69 19.48
C LEU A 228 4.31 -3.01 20.14
N ALA A 229 5.60 -3.17 20.45
CA ALA A 229 6.13 -4.33 21.16
C ALA A 229 5.48 -4.47 22.55
N ALA A 230 5.32 -3.36 23.28
CA ALA A 230 4.66 -3.35 24.58
C ALA A 230 3.19 -3.77 24.50
N VAL A 231 2.43 -3.21 23.55
CA VAL A 231 1.02 -3.54 23.35
C VAL A 231 0.84 -5.00 22.95
N THR A 232 1.60 -5.49 21.96
CA THR A 232 1.53 -6.90 21.52
C THR A 232 1.88 -7.89 22.63
N MET A 233 2.91 -7.59 23.42
CA MET A 233 3.28 -8.39 24.59
C MET A 233 2.18 -8.39 25.66
N LEU A 234 1.55 -7.24 25.92
CA LEU A 234 0.43 -7.12 26.84
C LEU A 234 -0.78 -7.95 26.38
N PHE A 235 -1.14 -7.88 25.09
CA PHE A 235 -2.24 -8.68 24.55
C PHE A 235 -1.96 -10.18 24.58
N SER A 236 -0.72 -10.60 24.31
CA SER A 236 -0.30 -11.99 24.43
C SER A 236 -0.50 -12.53 25.85
N ALA A 237 -0.05 -11.78 26.85
CA ALA A 237 -0.19 -12.17 28.24
C ALA A 237 -1.65 -12.17 28.73
N ASN A 238 -2.50 -11.28 28.22
CA ASN A 238 -3.95 -11.31 28.45
C ASN A 238 -4.59 -12.58 27.86
N LEU A 239 -4.16 -13.03 26.68
CA LEU A 239 -4.68 -14.28 26.07
C LEU A 239 -4.29 -15.54 26.85
N TRP A 240 -3.09 -15.57 27.42
CA TRP A 240 -2.66 -16.65 28.31
C TRP A 240 -3.32 -16.61 29.70
N GLY A 241 -4.11 -15.57 29.98
CA GLY A 241 -4.84 -15.45 31.25
C GLY A 241 -3.95 -15.11 32.44
N LEU A 242 -2.74 -14.58 32.21
CA LEU A 242 -1.88 -14.10 33.29
C LEU A 242 -2.48 -12.87 34.00
N PHE A 243 -3.29 -12.09 33.27
CA PHE A 243 -4.11 -11.01 33.81
C PHE A 243 -5.34 -10.81 32.93
N GLU A 244 -6.43 -10.33 33.53
CA GLU A 244 -7.60 -9.85 32.80
C GLU A 244 -7.51 -8.33 32.69
N LEU A 245 -7.44 -7.80 31.46
CA LEU A 245 -7.64 -6.37 31.20
C LEU A 245 -9.09 -5.98 31.56
N ARG A 246 -9.34 -5.70 32.83
CA ARG A 246 -10.60 -5.11 33.28
C ARG A 246 -10.55 -3.62 32.98
N LEU A 247 -11.46 -3.13 32.14
CA LEU A 247 -11.60 -1.69 31.91
C LEU A 247 -11.78 -0.98 33.28
N PRO A 248 -11.12 0.17 33.51
CA PRO A 248 -11.30 0.93 34.72
C PRO A 248 -12.78 1.21 34.95
N ARG A 249 -13.29 0.94 36.15
CA ARG A 249 -14.72 1.12 36.49
C ARG A 249 -15.24 2.50 36.10
N ALA A 250 -14.43 3.55 36.19
CA ALA A 250 -14.78 4.92 35.76
C ALA A 250 -15.09 5.06 34.25
N VAL A 251 -14.48 4.23 33.41
CA VAL A 251 -14.74 4.18 31.96
C VAL A 251 -16.00 3.35 31.70
N THR A 252 -16.14 2.22 32.40
CA THR A 252 -17.33 1.35 32.34
C THR A 252 -18.60 2.05 32.87
N ASP A 253 -18.47 2.89 33.90
CA ASP A 253 -19.58 3.65 34.47
C ASP A 253 -19.98 4.84 33.58
N ARG A 254 -19.02 5.47 32.88
CA ARG A 254 -19.28 6.55 31.92
C ARG A 254 -19.76 6.07 30.55
N LEU A 255 -19.34 4.88 30.11
CA LEU A 255 -19.83 4.23 28.89
C LEU A 255 -21.12 3.42 29.11
N GLY A 256 -21.69 3.48 30.31
CA GLY A 256 -22.88 2.73 30.70
C GLY A 256 -22.50 1.34 31.15
N GLY A 257 -22.82 1.01 32.40
CA GLY A 257 -22.61 -0.33 32.95
C GLY A 257 -23.29 -1.43 32.11
N PRO A 258 -23.06 -2.71 32.45
CA PRO A 258 -23.45 -3.89 31.64
C PRO A 258 -24.94 -4.01 31.29
N ALA A 259 -25.81 -3.16 31.83
CA ALA A 259 -27.24 -3.09 31.53
C ALA A 259 -27.63 -2.05 30.44
N ARG A 260 -26.68 -1.23 29.96
CA ARG A 260 -26.90 -0.24 28.89
C ARG A 260 -25.78 -0.25 27.84
N GLU A 261 -25.43 -1.44 27.34
CA GLU A 261 -24.73 -1.53 26.04
C GLU A 261 -25.69 -1.04 24.93
N GLY A 262 -25.87 0.29 24.84
CA GLY A 262 -26.59 0.91 23.74
C GLY A 262 -25.80 0.79 22.44
N LEU A 263 -26.45 1.10 21.32
CA LEU A 263 -25.85 1.10 19.98
C LEU A 263 -24.52 1.89 19.91
N ALA A 264 -24.38 2.97 20.70
CA ALA A 264 -23.17 3.75 20.80
C ALA A 264 -21.97 2.97 21.37
N GLY A 265 -22.18 2.10 22.36
CA GLY A 265 -21.12 1.23 22.92
C GLY A 265 -20.65 0.20 21.90
N HIS A 266 -21.57 -0.35 21.10
CA HIS A 266 -21.22 -1.25 20.00
C HIS A 266 -20.46 -0.55 18.88
N PHE A 267 -20.80 0.70 18.55
CA PHE A 267 -20.05 1.54 17.62
C PHE A 267 -18.64 1.85 18.12
N ALA A 268 -18.50 2.30 19.37
CA ALA A 268 -17.21 2.64 19.98
C ALA A 268 -16.28 1.44 20.08
N THR A 269 -16.82 0.25 20.39
CA THR A 269 -16.04 -0.99 20.40
C THR A 269 -15.57 -1.39 19.00
N GLY A 270 -16.35 -1.12 17.94
CA GLY A 270 -15.91 -1.26 16.56
C GLY A 270 -14.73 -0.33 16.22
N PHE A 271 -14.84 0.94 16.60
CA PHE A 271 -13.78 1.94 16.40
C PHE A 271 -12.49 1.57 17.15
N LEU A 272 -12.60 1.22 18.44
CA LEU A 272 -11.47 0.78 19.25
C LEU A 272 -10.84 -0.49 18.69
N ALA A 273 -11.63 -1.45 18.21
CA ALA A 273 -11.11 -2.66 17.58
C ALA A 273 -10.27 -2.34 16.35
N THR A 274 -10.72 -1.42 15.48
CA THR A 274 -9.94 -0.97 14.32
C THR A 274 -8.64 -0.27 14.75
N LEU A 275 -8.70 0.61 15.75
CA LEU A 275 -7.52 1.34 16.24
C LEU A 275 -6.45 0.39 16.81
N LEU A 276 -6.87 -0.62 17.58
CA LEU A 276 -5.98 -1.64 18.15
C LEU A 276 -5.46 -2.63 17.09
N ALA A 277 -6.22 -2.89 16.03
CA ALA A 277 -5.83 -3.76 14.92
C ALA A 277 -4.86 -3.10 13.94
N THR A 278 -4.91 -1.77 13.82
CA THR A 278 -4.06 -0.99 12.91
C THR A 278 -2.56 -1.30 13.05
N PRO A 279 -1.95 -1.36 14.26
CA PRO A 279 -0.51 -1.59 14.39
C PRO A 279 -0.01 -2.92 13.83
N CYS A 280 -0.75 -4.02 14.03
CA CYS A 280 -0.34 -5.33 13.50
C CYS A 280 -0.67 -5.49 12.01
N SER A 281 -1.63 -4.70 11.53
CA SER A 281 -2.08 -4.71 10.14
C SER A 281 -1.25 -3.79 9.26
N ALA A 282 -0.46 -2.90 9.86
CA ALA A 282 0.28 -1.88 9.15
C ALA A 282 1.09 -2.47 8.00
N PRO A 283 1.96 -3.49 8.15
CA PRO A 283 2.79 -3.97 7.04
C PRO A 283 1.99 -4.42 5.79
N PHE A 284 0.77 -4.91 5.98
CA PHE A 284 -0.11 -5.37 4.91
C PHE A 284 -0.99 -4.26 4.36
N LEU A 285 -1.49 -3.38 5.24
CA LEU A 285 -2.22 -2.19 4.81
C LEU A 285 -1.32 -1.27 3.98
N GLY A 286 -0.01 -1.32 4.23
CA GLY A 286 0.99 -0.48 3.61
C GLY A 286 1.21 -0.55 2.13
N THR A 287 1.30 -1.77 1.62
CA THR A 287 1.39 -2.01 0.18
C THR A 287 0.11 -1.52 -0.50
N ALA A 288 -1.06 -1.75 0.13
CA ALA A 288 -2.33 -1.25 -0.36
C ALA A 288 -2.41 0.30 -0.34
N VAL A 289 -1.95 0.96 0.73
CA VAL A 289 -1.92 2.43 0.81
C VAL A 289 -0.90 3.00 -0.17
N GLY A 290 0.31 2.44 -0.26
CA GLY A 290 1.35 2.88 -1.19
C GLY A 290 0.87 2.88 -2.64
N PHE A 291 0.21 1.79 -3.04
CA PHE A 291 -0.46 1.72 -4.34
C PHE A 291 -1.59 2.75 -4.47
N ALA A 292 -2.46 2.87 -3.47
CA ALA A 292 -3.58 3.81 -3.48
C ALA A 292 -3.12 5.28 -3.61
N LEU A 293 -1.99 5.64 -2.99
CA LEU A 293 -1.42 6.99 -3.05
C LEU A 293 -1.01 7.41 -4.48
N THR A 294 -0.72 6.46 -5.36
CA THR A 294 -0.45 6.72 -6.79
C THR A 294 -1.71 6.93 -7.63
N ARG A 295 -2.91 6.70 -7.08
CA ARG A 295 -4.21 6.81 -7.77
C ARG A 295 -4.93 8.12 -7.44
N SER A 296 -6.08 8.38 -8.07
CA SER A 296 -6.90 9.57 -7.79
C SER A 296 -7.64 9.47 -6.44
N GLY A 297 -8.02 10.61 -5.85
CA GLY A 297 -8.68 10.66 -4.54
C GLY A 297 -9.90 9.74 -4.37
N PRO A 298 -10.83 9.66 -5.35
CA PRO A 298 -11.99 8.76 -5.27
C PRO A 298 -11.61 7.27 -5.21
N VAL A 299 -10.52 6.87 -5.87
CA VAL A 299 -10.05 5.48 -5.86
C VAL A 299 -9.52 5.10 -4.48
N ILE A 300 -8.84 6.02 -3.78
CA ILE A 300 -8.38 5.82 -2.40
C ILE A 300 -9.60 5.53 -1.50
N LEU A 301 -10.63 6.36 -1.56
CA LEU A 301 -11.86 6.16 -0.80
C LEU A 301 -12.50 4.79 -1.10
N ALA A 302 -12.62 4.40 -2.37
CA ALA A 302 -13.19 3.12 -2.75
C ALA A 302 -12.39 1.92 -2.21
N VAL A 303 -11.06 1.96 -2.27
CA VAL A 303 -10.17 0.90 -1.75
C VAL A 303 -10.29 0.77 -0.24
N PHE A 304 -10.24 1.88 0.50
CA PHE A 304 -10.37 1.85 1.96
C PHE A 304 -11.76 1.38 2.40
N LEU A 305 -12.81 1.76 1.66
CA LEU A 305 -14.16 1.28 1.93
C LEU A 305 -14.28 -0.23 1.66
N ALA A 306 -13.69 -0.73 0.57
CA ALA A 306 -13.66 -2.15 0.25
C ALA A 306 -12.87 -2.97 1.29
N LEU A 307 -11.72 -2.47 1.75
CA LEU A 307 -10.95 -3.04 2.86
C LEU A 307 -11.76 -3.07 4.16
N GLY A 308 -12.40 -1.95 4.51
CA GLY A 308 -13.26 -1.86 5.69
C GLY A 308 -14.46 -2.81 5.62
N LEU A 309 -15.04 -3.00 4.42
CA LEU A 309 -16.12 -3.94 4.18
C LEU A 309 -15.64 -5.40 4.33
N GLY A 310 -14.44 -5.72 3.83
CA GLY A 310 -13.80 -7.02 4.05
C GLY A 310 -13.58 -7.31 5.53
N LEU A 311 -13.09 -6.33 6.30
CA LEU A 311 -12.92 -6.47 7.75
C LEU A 311 -14.27 -6.59 8.49
N ALA A 312 -15.29 -5.86 8.05
CA ALA A 312 -16.63 -5.89 8.64
C ALA A 312 -17.43 -7.15 8.25
N THR A 313 -16.99 -7.91 7.23
CA THR A 313 -17.69 -9.08 6.70
C THR A 313 -18.11 -10.11 7.76
N PRO A 314 -17.25 -10.58 8.69
CA PRO A 314 -17.68 -11.51 9.73
C PRO A 314 -18.77 -10.92 10.65
N TYR A 315 -18.73 -9.63 10.95
CA TYR A 315 -19.76 -8.96 11.75
C TYR A 315 -21.09 -8.84 10.98
N LEU A 316 -21.03 -8.50 9.70
CA LEU A 316 -22.19 -8.41 8.81
C LEU A 316 -22.82 -9.79 8.56
N ALA A 317 -22.01 -10.84 8.41
CA ALA A 317 -22.48 -12.21 8.24
C ALA A 317 -23.28 -12.68 9.48
N VAL A 318 -22.78 -12.41 10.69
CA VAL A 318 -23.49 -12.72 11.94
C VAL A 318 -24.75 -11.84 12.10
N ALA A 319 -24.72 -10.58 11.67
CA ALA A 319 -25.91 -9.71 11.66
C ALA A 319 -27.00 -10.18 10.68
N ALA A 320 -26.62 -10.74 9.53
CA ALA A 320 -27.53 -11.29 8.53
C ALA A 320 -28.15 -12.61 9.03
N TYR A 321 -27.34 -13.50 9.60
CA TYR A 321 -27.75 -14.80 10.10
C TYR A 321 -27.47 -14.95 11.61
N PRO A 322 -28.28 -14.36 12.50
CA PRO A 322 -28.07 -14.46 13.95
C PRO A 322 -28.16 -15.91 14.46
N ARG A 323 -28.84 -16.81 13.74
CA ARG A 323 -28.87 -18.25 14.05
C ARG A 323 -27.53 -18.95 13.81
N ALA A 324 -26.67 -18.45 12.92
CA ALA A 324 -25.33 -18.99 12.72
C ALA A 324 -24.44 -18.79 13.96
N ALA A 325 -24.75 -17.81 14.82
CA ALA A 325 -24.07 -17.65 16.10
C ALA A 325 -24.39 -18.82 17.08
N ALA A 326 -25.50 -19.54 16.90
CA ALA A 326 -25.82 -20.74 17.68
C ALA A 326 -25.03 -21.97 17.22
N TRP A 327 -24.41 -21.93 16.04
CA TRP A 327 -23.48 -22.96 15.55
C TRP A 327 -22.08 -22.84 16.16
N LEU A 328 -21.76 -21.72 16.81
CA LEU A 328 -20.46 -21.56 17.47
C LEU A 328 -20.36 -22.54 18.65
N PRO A 329 -19.27 -23.34 18.74
CA PRO A 329 -19.10 -24.25 19.85
C PRO A 329 -19.09 -23.49 21.18
N ARG A 330 -19.76 -24.06 22.18
CA ARG A 330 -19.82 -23.46 23.53
C ARG A 330 -18.39 -23.19 24.04
N PRO A 331 -18.13 -22.05 24.69
CA PRO A 331 -16.80 -21.72 25.21
C PRO A 331 -16.35 -22.82 26.18
N GLY A 332 -15.24 -23.49 25.86
CA GLY A 332 -14.71 -24.65 26.59
C GLY A 332 -13.21 -24.83 26.36
N ALA A 333 -12.74 -26.08 26.41
CA ALA A 333 -11.30 -26.41 26.29
C ALA A 333 -10.68 -25.95 24.96
N TRP A 334 -11.41 -26.04 23.85
CA TRP A 334 -10.94 -25.57 22.54
C TRP A 334 -10.59 -24.08 22.54
N MET A 335 -11.38 -23.25 23.24
CA MET A 335 -11.10 -21.81 23.36
C MET A 335 -9.82 -21.53 24.14
N VAL A 336 -9.47 -22.36 25.12
CA VAL A 336 -8.19 -22.25 25.84
C VAL A 336 -7.03 -22.56 24.90
N GLN A 337 -7.15 -23.60 24.07
CA GLN A 337 -6.10 -23.94 23.10
C GLN A 337 -5.95 -22.87 22.01
N LEU A 338 -7.05 -22.37 21.46
CA LEU A 338 -7.01 -21.27 20.48
C LEU A 338 -6.32 -20.03 21.07
N ARG A 339 -6.67 -19.64 22.31
CA ARG A 339 -6.02 -18.52 23.01
C ARG A 339 -4.52 -18.75 23.21
N ARG A 340 -4.09 -19.97 23.52
CA ARG A 340 -2.67 -20.32 23.65
C ARG A 340 -1.91 -20.19 22.33
N ILE A 341 -2.48 -20.71 21.24
CA ILE A 341 -1.90 -20.61 19.88
C ILE A 341 -1.81 -19.14 19.45
N LEU A 342 -2.87 -18.35 19.64
CA LEU A 342 -2.87 -16.93 19.29
C LEU A 342 -1.91 -16.10 20.16
N GLY A 343 -1.80 -16.42 21.45
CA GLY A 343 -0.80 -15.82 22.34
C GLY A 343 0.62 -16.10 21.86
N LEU A 344 0.91 -17.35 21.48
CA LEU A 344 2.21 -17.72 20.91
C LEU A 344 2.51 -16.98 19.59
N ALA A 345 1.53 -16.85 18.71
CA ALA A 345 1.66 -16.07 17.48
C ALA A 345 1.99 -14.58 17.75
N LEU A 346 1.34 -13.97 18.75
CA LEU A 346 1.64 -12.60 19.20
C LEU A 346 3.05 -12.47 19.80
N VAL A 347 3.55 -13.48 20.51
CA VAL A 347 4.95 -13.50 20.96
C VAL A 347 5.89 -13.53 19.75
N GLY A 348 5.56 -14.28 18.70
CA GLY A 348 6.30 -14.24 17.43
C GLY A 348 6.38 -12.83 16.85
N THR A 349 5.26 -12.10 16.82
CA THR A 349 5.24 -10.68 16.39
C THR A 349 6.05 -9.78 17.30
N PHE A 350 5.97 -9.96 18.62
CA PHE A 350 6.77 -9.23 19.60
C PHE A 350 8.28 -9.42 19.37
N LEU A 351 8.72 -10.66 19.17
CA LEU A 351 10.12 -10.97 18.88
C LEU A 351 10.57 -10.36 17.54
N TRP A 352 9.69 -10.37 16.53
CA TRP A 352 9.94 -9.70 15.26
C TRP A 352 10.11 -8.17 15.41
N LEU A 353 9.28 -7.52 16.24
CA LEU A 353 9.42 -6.10 16.55
C LEU A 353 10.72 -5.80 17.31
N LEU A 354 11.14 -6.68 18.23
CA LEU A 354 12.45 -6.55 18.89
C LEU A 354 13.61 -6.69 17.91
N TRP A 355 13.49 -7.56 16.90
CA TRP A 355 14.48 -7.69 15.83
C TRP A 355 14.54 -6.43 14.94
N ILE A 356 13.41 -5.78 14.68
CA ILE A 356 13.41 -4.47 14.02
C ILE A 356 14.09 -3.42 14.90
N LEU A 357 13.74 -3.38 16.18
CA LEU A 357 14.27 -2.42 17.14
C LEU A 357 15.79 -2.59 17.35
N SER A 358 16.30 -3.81 17.25
CA SER A 358 17.74 -4.08 17.31
C SER A 358 18.49 -3.50 16.11
N GLY A 359 17.82 -3.35 14.96
CA GLY A 359 18.36 -2.64 13.81
C GLY A 359 18.34 -1.11 13.92
N GLN A 360 17.62 -0.54 14.89
CA GLN A 360 17.51 0.91 15.10
C GLN A 360 18.35 1.41 16.26
N LEU A 361 18.39 0.65 17.37
CA LEU A 361 19.07 1.02 18.62
C LEU A 361 20.24 0.09 18.96
N GLY A 362 20.49 -0.92 18.14
CA GLY A 362 21.45 -1.99 18.43
C GLY A 362 20.84 -3.16 19.24
N PRO A 363 21.48 -4.34 19.22
CA PRO A 363 20.97 -5.54 19.88
C PRO A 363 20.90 -5.42 21.41
N GLY A 364 21.81 -4.65 22.01
CA GLY A 364 21.83 -4.42 23.47
C GLY A 364 20.58 -3.68 23.94
N ALA A 365 20.29 -2.52 23.37
CA ALA A 365 19.11 -1.72 23.74
C ALA A 365 17.80 -2.49 23.48
N ALA A 366 17.66 -3.13 22.32
CA ALA A 366 16.47 -3.94 22.03
C ALA A 366 16.29 -5.11 23.02
N GLY A 367 17.39 -5.80 23.37
CA GLY A 367 17.37 -6.86 24.38
C GLY A 367 16.91 -6.36 25.75
N THR A 368 17.42 -5.20 26.20
CA THR A 368 16.99 -4.60 27.47
C THR A 368 15.51 -4.26 27.48
N ILE A 369 14.96 -3.67 26.40
CA ILE A 369 13.53 -3.39 26.28
C ILE A 369 12.71 -4.67 26.34
N GLY A 370 13.15 -5.73 25.65
CA GLY A 370 12.51 -7.04 25.70
C GLY A 370 12.44 -7.62 27.11
N VAL A 371 13.54 -7.56 27.86
CA VAL A 371 13.61 -8.02 29.25
C VAL A 371 12.72 -7.18 30.16
N LEU A 372 12.73 -5.85 30.02
CA LEU A 372 11.87 -4.96 30.80
C LEU A 372 10.39 -5.23 30.54
N LEU A 373 9.99 -5.46 29.29
CA LEU A 373 8.61 -5.80 28.94
C LEU A 373 8.18 -7.16 29.49
N ALA A 374 9.03 -8.18 29.37
CA ALA A 374 8.77 -9.49 29.98
C ALA A 374 8.68 -9.41 31.51
N GLY A 375 9.59 -8.66 32.15
CA GLY A 375 9.58 -8.39 33.58
C GLY A 375 8.32 -7.63 34.03
N SER A 376 7.86 -6.67 33.23
CA SER A 376 6.61 -5.92 33.48
C SER A 376 5.39 -6.84 33.48
N VAL A 377 5.30 -7.74 32.49
CA VAL A 377 4.23 -8.74 32.40
C VAL A 377 4.29 -9.72 33.57
N LEU A 378 5.48 -10.20 33.94
CA LEU A 378 5.65 -11.09 35.08
C LEU A 378 5.24 -10.41 36.39
N LEU A 379 5.64 -9.16 36.60
CA LEU A 379 5.26 -8.36 37.77
C LEU A 379 3.75 -8.14 37.82
N LEU A 380 3.11 -7.86 36.69
CA LEU A 380 1.64 -7.76 36.58
C LEU A 380 0.94 -9.06 36.95
N ALA A 381 1.47 -10.20 36.51
CA ALA A 381 0.92 -11.52 36.83
C ALA A 381 1.09 -11.92 38.30
N LEU A 382 2.18 -11.48 38.95
CA LEU A 382 2.46 -11.75 40.36
C LEU A 382 1.77 -10.78 41.32
N ARG A 383 1.51 -9.53 40.89
CA ARG A 383 0.85 -8.48 41.68
C ARG A 383 -0.40 -8.92 42.46
N PRO A 384 -1.38 -9.66 41.87
CA PRO A 384 -2.57 -10.07 42.62
C PRO A 384 -2.29 -11.07 43.75
N ARG A 385 -1.13 -11.75 43.74
CA ARG A 385 -0.70 -12.65 44.83
C ARG A 385 -0.05 -11.90 46.01
N MET A 386 0.27 -10.62 45.84
CA MET A 386 0.96 -9.81 46.85
C MET A 386 -0.05 -8.99 47.67
N THR A 387 0.18 -8.87 48.98
CA THR A 387 -0.63 -8.04 49.90
C THR A 387 0.18 -6.88 50.50
N GLY A 388 -0.53 -5.83 50.95
CA GLY A 388 0.08 -4.70 51.68
C GLY A 388 1.15 -3.92 50.91
N LEU A 389 2.33 -3.80 51.52
CA LEU A 389 3.49 -3.05 51.00
C LEU A 389 4.04 -3.65 49.70
N GLY A 390 4.04 -4.97 49.55
CA GLY A 390 4.51 -5.65 48.34
C GLY A 390 3.71 -5.25 47.10
N ARG A 391 2.39 -5.03 47.25
CA ARG A 391 1.54 -4.55 46.16
C ARG A 391 1.81 -3.09 45.78
N LYS A 392 2.16 -2.23 46.75
CA LYS A 392 2.55 -0.83 46.51
C LYS A 392 3.91 -0.75 45.80
N LEU A 393 4.88 -1.54 46.26
CA LEU A 393 6.20 -1.66 45.61
C LEU A 393 6.07 -2.23 44.19
N ALA A 394 5.23 -3.24 43.96
CA ALA A 394 4.97 -3.76 42.62
C ALA A 394 4.34 -2.71 41.69
N SER A 395 3.42 -1.86 42.19
CA SER A 395 2.89 -0.76 41.37
C SER A 395 3.92 0.35 41.09
N ALA A 396 4.76 0.69 42.06
CA ALA A 396 5.84 1.67 41.86
C ALA A 396 6.90 1.14 40.89
N GLY A 397 7.27 -0.14 41.03
CA GLY A 397 8.18 -0.84 40.13
C GLY A 397 7.63 -0.92 38.70
N LEU A 398 6.33 -1.18 38.53
CA LEU A 398 5.70 -1.15 37.21
C LEU A 398 5.73 0.25 36.59
N ALA A 399 5.45 1.30 37.37
CA ALA A 399 5.54 2.68 36.88
C ALA A 399 6.97 3.05 36.47
N GLY A 400 7.98 2.62 37.26
CA GLY A 400 9.39 2.79 36.93
C GLY A 400 9.80 2.03 35.67
N LEU A 401 9.36 0.77 35.52
CA LEU A 401 9.60 -0.03 34.32
C LEU A 401 9.00 0.64 33.08
N VAL A 402 7.75 1.10 33.14
CA VAL A 402 7.11 1.83 32.04
C VAL A 402 7.86 3.10 31.69
N LEU A 403 8.30 3.87 32.69
CA LEU A 403 9.09 5.08 32.44
C LEU A 403 10.41 4.77 31.72
N ILE A 404 11.12 3.70 32.12
CA ILE A 404 12.37 3.28 31.48
C ILE A 404 12.09 2.79 30.05
N ILE A 405 11.04 1.99 29.84
CA ILE A 405 10.65 1.49 28.51
C ILE A 405 10.34 2.64 27.54
N VAL A 406 9.74 3.73 28.04
CA VAL A 406 9.42 4.92 27.23
C VAL A 406 10.66 5.79 27.02
N ALA A 407 11.49 5.98 28.06
CA ALA A 407 12.66 6.86 28.00
C ALA A 407 13.81 6.25 27.18
N LEU A 408 14.05 4.94 27.28
CA LEU A 408 15.18 4.28 26.64
C LEU A 408 15.22 4.45 25.11
N PRO A 409 14.13 4.24 24.33
CA PRO A 409 14.18 4.45 22.88
C PRO A 409 14.37 5.92 22.47
N ILE A 410 14.10 6.86 23.37
CA ILE A 410 14.28 8.31 23.15
C ILE A 410 15.73 8.71 23.44
N LEU A 411 16.32 8.13 24.49
CA LEU A 411 17.67 8.46 24.97
C LEU A 411 18.77 7.62 24.34
N ALA A 412 18.45 6.42 23.85
CA ALA A 412 19.41 5.52 23.23
C ALA A 412 19.90 6.09 21.91
N GLU A 413 21.21 5.97 21.68
CA GLU A 413 21.84 6.41 20.46
C GLU A 413 21.36 5.54 19.29
N ARG A 414 20.87 6.18 18.23
CA ARG A 414 20.37 5.48 17.04
C ARG A 414 21.57 4.91 16.29
N GLN A 415 21.62 3.59 16.20
CA GLN A 415 22.67 2.89 15.46
C GLN A 415 22.12 2.55 14.07
N GLY A 416 22.62 3.25 13.05
CA GLY A 416 22.46 2.80 11.67
C GLY A 416 23.09 1.42 11.53
N SER A 417 22.36 0.47 10.96
CA SER A 417 22.79 -0.93 10.91
C SER A 417 24.17 -1.07 10.25
N ALA A 418 25.18 -1.50 11.02
CA ALA A 418 26.44 -1.97 10.48
C ALA A 418 26.25 -3.38 9.89
N ALA A 419 26.68 -3.55 8.64
CA ALA A 419 26.85 -4.79 7.87
C ALA A 419 25.69 -5.83 7.91
N ASP A 420 25.05 -6.04 6.77
CA ASP A 420 24.17 -7.19 6.55
C ASP A 420 25.05 -8.38 6.13
N GLU A 421 24.96 -9.48 6.88
CA GLU A 421 25.58 -10.76 6.57
C GLU A 421 24.74 -11.47 5.47
N GLY A 422 24.88 -11.00 4.24
CA GLY A 422 24.32 -11.63 3.03
C GLY A 422 25.42 -12.27 2.18
N ALA A 423 25.03 -13.12 1.22
CA ALA A 423 25.96 -13.69 0.23
C ALA A 423 26.58 -12.62 -0.68
N VAL A 424 25.90 -11.47 -0.82
CA VAL A 424 26.30 -10.34 -1.67
C VAL A 424 26.95 -9.24 -0.82
N ALA A 425 28.12 -8.76 -1.26
CA ALA A 425 28.83 -7.65 -0.63
C ALA A 425 28.22 -6.29 -1.02
N TRP A 426 27.13 -5.90 -0.34
CA TRP A 426 26.42 -4.65 -0.61
C TRP A 426 27.25 -3.40 -0.27
N ARG A 427 27.39 -2.48 -1.23
CA ARG A 427 27.97 -1.16 -0.99
C ARG A 427 26.90 -0.18 -0.51
N ARG A 428 27.24 0.74 0.38
CA ARG A 428 26.32 1.81 0.80
C ARG A 428 25.96 2.67 -0.41
N PHE A 429 24.68 2.97 -0.58
CA PHE A 429 24.18 3.84 -1.63
C PHE A 429 24.75 5.26 -1.47
N ASP A 430 25.33 5.76 -2.56
CA ASP A 430 25.70 7.16 -2.73
C ASP A 430 25.35 7.60 -4.15
N ARG A 431 24.62 8.72 -4.28
CA ARG A 431 24.13 9.20 -5.58
C ARG A 431 25.26 9.73 -6.48
N GLY A 432 26.36 10.19 -5.90
CA GLY A 432 27.55 10.61 -6.64
C GLY A 432 28.30 9.41 -7.22
N ASP A 433 28.60 8.41 -6.39
CA ASP A 433 29.25 7.17 -6.80
C ASP A 433 28.40 6.43 -7.83
N LEU A 434 27.07 6.33 -7.65
CA LEU A 434 26.17 5.72 -8.63
C LEU A 434 26.39 6.33 -10.02
N ARG A 435 26.32 7.66 -10.13
CA ARG A 435 26.46 8.37 -11.41
C ARG A 435 27.83 8.14 -12.03
N ARG A 436 28.89 8.20 -11.22
CA ARG A 436 30.26 7.93 -11.67
C ARG A 436 30.41 6.50 -12.21
N ARG A 437 29.91 5.48 -11.50
CA ARG A 437 30.02 4.08 -11.92
C ARG A 437 29.25 3.79 -13.21
N VAL A 438 28.08 4.38 -13.37
CA VAL A 438 27.29 4.24 -14.61
C VAL A 438 28.01 4.91 -15.78
N ALA A 439 28.63 6.07 -15.57
CA ALA A 439 29.46 6.75 -16.59
C ALA A 439 30.74 5.96 -16.94
N GLU A 440 31.30 5.21 -15.98
CA GLU A 440 32.40 4.24 -16.21
C GLU A 440 31.95 2.96 -16.96
N GLY A 441 30.68 2.88 -17.38
CA GLY A 441 30.13 1.73 -18.12
C GLY A 441 29.74 0.54 -17.24
N ARG A 442 29.69 0.70 -15.91
CA ARG A 442 29.29 -0.37 -14.99
C ARG A 442 27.76 -0.50 -14.93
N VAL A 443 27.27 -1.74 -14.88
CA VAL A 443 25.89 -2.02 -14.47
C VAL A 443 25.81 -1.95 -12.95
N VAL A 444 24.85 -1.19 -12.43
CA VAL A 444 24.67 -0.97 -10.99
C VAL A 444 23.24 -1.33 -10.61
N LEU A 445 23.06 -2.28 -9.68
CA LEU A 445 21.76 -2.55 -9.08
C LEU A 445 21.67 -1.78 -7.77
N VAL A 446 20.65 -0.93 -7.66
CA VAL A 446 20.32 -0.21 -6.42
C VAL A 446 19.09 -0.84 -5.80
N ASP A 447 19.25 -1.39 -4.61
CA ASP A 447 18.15 -1.86 -3.78
C ASP A 447 17.86 -0.87 -2.65
N VAL A 448 16.65 -0.32 -2.63
CA VAL A 448 16.16 0.53 -1.55
C VAL A 448 15.21 -0.29 -0.69
N GLY A 449 15.68 -0.64 0.50
CA GLY A 449 15.02 -1.58 1.39
C GLY A 449 15.02 -1.10 2.84
N ALA A 450 14.33 -1.83 3.72
CA ALA A 450 14.33 -1.58 5.15
C ALA A 450 14.10 -2.88 5.94
N ARG A 451 14.65 -2.97 7.16
CA ARG A 451 14.44 -4.15 8.03
C ARG A 451 12.98 -4.35 8.44
N TRP A 452 12.24 -3.26 8.61
CA TRP A 452 10.81 -3.29 8.96
C TRP A 452 9.89 -3.63 7.79
N CYS A 453 10.43 -3.72 6.57
CA CYS A 453 9.68 -4.01 5.35
C CYS A 453 9.73 -5.53 5.05
N PRO A 454 8.62 -6.28 5.24
CA PRO A 454 8.62 -7.73 5.03
C PRO A 454 8.88 -8.11 3.57
N THR A 455 8.31 -7.36 2.63
CA THR A 455 8.51 -7.61 1.19
C THR A 455 9.96 -7.38 0.78
N CYS A 456 10.65 -6.40 1.36
CA CYS A 456 12.07 -6.15 1.13
C CYS A 456 12.91 -7.35 1.57
N ARG A 457 12.71 -7.82 2.82
CA ARG A 457 13.43 -9.01 3.34
C ARG A 457 13.07 -10.29 2.59
N LEU A 458 11.86 -10.38 2.05
CA LEU A 458 11.45 -11.50 1.20
C LEU A 458 12.23 -11.47 -0.13
N ASN A 459 12.20 -10.35 -0.85
CA ASN A 459 12.93 -10.15 -2.10
C ASN A 459 14.44 -10.41 -1.95
N GLU A 460 15.04 -9.92 -0.86
CA GLU A 460 16.44 -10.19 -0.52
C GLU A 460 16.70 -11.71 -0.42
N ARG A 461 15.94 -12.42 0.43
CA ARG A 461 16.20 -13.84 0.75
C ARG A 461 15.85 -14.82 -0.35
N ILE A 462 14.90 -14.49 -1.23
CA ILE A 462 14.42 -15.40 -2.29
C ILE A 462 14.95 -15.04 -3.67
N VAL A 463 15.35 -13.78 -3.89
CA VAL A 463 15.86 -13.32 -5.19
C VAL A 463 17.30 -12.82 -5.07
N LEU A 464 17.56 -11.73 -4.34
CA LEU A 464 18.83 -11.01 -4.43
C LEU A 464 20.02 -11.80 -3.84
N ASP A 465 19.82 -12.51 -2.73
CA ASP A 465 20.83 -13.33 -2.05
C ASP A 465 20.83 -14.80 -2.52
N ARG A 466 20.16 -15.10 -3.64
CA ARG A 466 20.08 -16.44 -4.22
C ARG A 466 20.63 -16.48 -5.64
N ALA A 467 21.27 -17.59 -5.99
CA ALA A 467 21.59 -17.89 -7.38
C ALA A 467 20.28 -17.96 -8.20
N PRO A 468 20.26 -17.47 -9.45
CA PRO A 468 21.39 -16.94 -10.23
C PRO A 468 21.71 -15.45 -10.02
N VAL A 469 20.90 -14.70 -9.26
CA VAL A 469 21.05 -13.24 -9.13
C VAL A 469 22.27 -12.89 -8.27
N ALA A 470 22.46 -13.58 -7.14
CA ALA A 470 23.59 -13.35 -6.24
C ALA A 470 24.95 -13.51 -6.94
N ASP A 471 25.04 -14.44 -7.91
CA ASP A 471 26.27 -14.70 -8.67
C ASP A 471 26.63 -13.49 -9.55
N ARG A 472 25.62 -12.86 -10.17
CA ARG A 472 25.81 -11.62 -10.95
C ARG A 472 26.16 -10.43 -10.08
N LEU A 473 25.52 -10.29 -8.92
CA LEU A 473 25.80 -9.22 -7.95
C LEU A 473 27.18 -9.36 -7.29
N SER A 474 27.74 -10.57 -7.29
CA SER A 474 29.11 -10.82 -6.81
C SER A 474 30.17 -10.67 -7.92
N GLY A 475 29.73 -10.54 -9.17
CA GLY A 475 30.59 -10.49 -10.36
C GLY A 475 30.47 -9.18 -11.15
N ASP A 476 29.73 -9.21 -12.24
CA ASP A 476 29.61 -8.18 -13.27
C ASP A 476 28.76 -6.98 -12.85
N VAL A 477 27.80 -7.17 -11.96
CA VAL A 477 26.89 -6.12 -11.48
C VAL A 477 27.39 -5.56 -10.15
N LEU A 478 27.41 -4.23 -10.01
CA LEU A 478 27.78 -3.58 -8.76
C LEU A 478 26.53 -3.39 -7.88
N PRO A 479 26.43 -4.06 -6.71
CA PRO A 479 25.31 -3.93 -5.80
C PRO A 479 25.47 -2.70 -4.89
N MET A 480 24.46 -1.82 -4.87
CA MET A 480 24.34 -0.71 -3.93
C MET A 480 23.05 -0.87 -3.11
N ARG A 481 23.13 -0.66 -1.80
CA ARG A 481 21.97 -0.66 -0.91
C ARG A 481 21.74 0.69 -0.26
N ALA A 482 20.52 1.18 -0.41
CA ALA A 482 19.98 2.31 0.33
C ALA A 482 19.13 1.77 1.49
N ASP A 483 19.72 1.67 2.68
CA ASP A 483 19.01 1.24 3.89
C ASP A 483 18.13 2.39 4.41
N TRP A 484 16.82 2.20 4.33
CA TRP A 484 15.79 3.13 4.79
C TRP A 484 15.11 2.67 6.09
N THR A 485 15.83 1.86 6.90
CA THR A 485 15.41 1.46 8.26
C THR A 485 15.32 2.66 9.19
N LEU A 486 16.25 3.60 9.07
CA LEU A 486 16.21 4.91 9.71
C LEU A 486 15.92 5.98 8.66
N ALA A 487 15.35 7.10 9.08
CA ALA A 487 15.07 8.23 8.19
C ALA A 487 16.38 8.79 7.60
N ASP A 488 16.51 8.72 6.27
CA ASP A 488 17.63 9.30 5.51
C ASP A 488 17.09 10.26 4.43
N PRO A 489 17.39 11.57 4.50
CA PRO A 489 16.95 12.56 3.52
C PRO A 489 17.42 12.27 2.09
N ALA A 490 18.62 11.72 1.91
CA ALA A 490 19.18 11.42 0.58
C ALA A 490 18.43 10.26 -0.09
N VAL A 491 18.08 9.23 0.67
CA VAL A 491 17.25 8.11 0.20
C VAL A 491 15.83 8.56 -0.06
N SER A 492 15.26 9.38 0.82
CA SER A 492 13.90 9.93 0.67
C SER A 492 13.79 10.79 -0.60
N ALA A 493 14.78 11.64 -0.86
CA ALA A 493 14.87 12.43 -2.09
C ALA A 493 15.11 11.56 -3.34
N PHE A 494 15.67 10.36 -3.19
CA PHE A 494 15.87 9.41 -4.30
C PHE A 494 14.57 8.70 -4.66
N LEU A 495 13.83 8.22 -3.65
CA LEU A 495 12.50 7.65 -3.87
C LEU A 495 11.55 8.69 -4.50
N ALA A 496 11.57 9.92 -3.99
CA ALA A 496 10.74 11.01 -4.50
C ALA A 496 11.01 11.34 -5.97
N SER A 497 12.27 11.27 -6.44
CA SER A 497 12.58 11.50 -7.86
C SER A 497 11.99 10.47 -8.80
N TYR A 498 11.63 9.28 -8.30
CA TYR A 498 10.94 8.23 -9.03
C TYR A 498 9.41 8.20 -8.77
N GLY A 499 8.87 9.23 -8.10
CA GLY A 499 7.46 9.28 -7.71
C GLY A 499 7.07 8.18 -6.70
N ARG A 500 8.05 7.65 -5.96
CA ARG A 500 7.87 6.60 -4.95
C ARG A 500 7.92 7.21 -3.55
N PHE A 501 7.08 6.70 -2.66
CA PHE A 501 6.92 7.20 -1.28
C PHE A 501 7.11 6.08 -0.24
N GLY A 502 7.77 4.99 -0.62
CA GLY A 502 7.96 3.82 0.23
C GLY A 502 8.90 2.81 -0.41
N VAL A 503 9.17 1.76 0.36
CA VAL A 503 9.95 0.57 -0.03
C VAL A 503 9.02 -0.65 -0.13
N PRO A 504 9.35 -1.70 -0.90
CA PRO A 504 10.60 -1.91 -1.65
C PRO A 504 10.69 -1.06 -2.93
N PHE A 505 11.91 -0.67 -3.29
CA PHE A 505 12.19 -0.10 -4.60
C PHE A 505 13.56 -0.57 -5.09
N THR A 506 13.56 -1.35 -6.17
CA THR A 506 14.79 -1.85 -6.79
C THR A 506 14.88 -1.30 -8.21
N ILE A 507 16.07 -0.84 -8.61
CA ILE A 507 16.31 -0.24 -9.92
C ILE A 507 17.70 -0.63 -10.43
N VAL A 508 17.78 -0.93 -11.73
CA VAL A 508 19.05 -1.30 -12.38
C VAL A 508 19.48 -0.19 -13.34
N TYR A 509 20.70 0.29 -13.19
CA TYR A 509 21.35 1.26 -14.07
C TYR A 509 22.44 0.58 -14.89
N GLY A 510 22.76 1.18 -16.03
CA GLY A 510 23.90 0.80 -16.83
C GLY A 510 24.13 1.78 -17.98
N PRO A 511 25.18 1.58 -18.80
CA PRO A 511 25.48 2.46 -19.93
C PRO A 511 24.30 2.62 -20.92
N HIS A 512 23.48 1.58 -21.07
CA HIS A 512 22.30 1.59 -21.95
C HIS A 512 20.99 1.94 -21.22
N ALA A 513 21.06 2.12 -19.91
CA ALA A 513 19.95 2.57 -19.08
C ALA A 513 20.43 3.62 -18.07
N PRO A 514 20.90 4.80 -18.51
CA PRO A 514 21.45 5.82 -17.62
C PRO A 514 20.39 6.43 -16.68
N HIS A 515 19.12 6.36 -17.06
CA HIS A 515 17.98 6.78 -16.24
C HIS A 515 17.44 5.67 -15.31
N GLY A 516 17.98 4.46 -15.42
CA GLY A 516 17.61 3.28 -14.65
C GLY A 516 16.34 2.60 -15.14
N LEU A 517 16.28 1.28 -14.93
CA LEU A 517 15.13 0.42 -15.20
C LEU A 517 14.50 0.02 -13.86
N PRO A 518 13.39 0.66 -13.44
CA PRO A 518 12.73 0.31 -12.18
C PRO A 518 12.10 -1.09 -12.29
N LEU A 519 12.22 -1.87 -11.21
CA LEU A 519 11.67 -3.21 -11.14
C LEU A 519 10.32 -3.25 -10.40
N PRO A 520 9.54 -4.33 -10.58
CA PRO A 520 8.35 -4.58 -9.79
C PRO A 520 8.66 -4.69 -8.28
N GLU A 521 7.68 -4.36 -7.43
CA GLU A 521 7.82 -4.43 -5.96
C GLU A 521 8.00 -5.86 -5.44
N ILE A 522 7.42 -6.84 -6.14
CA ILE A 522 7.66 -8.26 -5.91
C ILE A 522 8.68 -8.70 -6.96
N LEU A 523 9.89 -9.01 -6.54
CA LEU A 523 10.97 -9.35 -7.46
C LEU A 523 10.85 -10.81 -7.92
N THR A 524 11.29 -11.03 -9.16
CA THR A 524 11.57 -12.36 -9.71
C THR A 524 13.00 -12.36 -10.26
N ALA A 525 13.65 -13.53 -10.26
CA ALA A 525 15.01 -13.65 -10.78
C ALA A 525 15.09 -13.22 -12.25
N ASP A 526 14.12 -13.63 -13.07
CA ASP A 526 14.06 -13.28 -14.49
C ASP A 526 13.96 -11.77 -14.71
N ALA A 527 13.11 -11.07 -13.94
CA ALA A 527 12.97 -9.62 -14.06
C ALA A 527 14.28 -8.88 -13.72
N VAL A 528 15.02 -9.38 -12.72
CA VAL A 528 16.33 -8.82 -12.34
C VAL A 528 17.37 -9.09 -13.43
N LEU A 529 17.49 -10.33 -13.89
CA LEU A 529 18.46 -10.71 -14.90
C LEU A 529 18.20 -10.03 -16.25
N ASP A 530 16.94 -9.91 -16.67
CA ASP A 530 16.55 -9.19 -17.89
C ASP A 530 16.87 -7.70 -17.78
N ALA A 531 16.61 -7.08 -16.62
CA ALA A 531 16.95 -5.69 -16.39
C ALA A 531 18.47 -5.47 -16.45
N VAL A 532 19.26 -6.34 -15.81
CA VAL A 532 20.73 -6.35 -15.88
C VAL A 532 21.22 -6.50 -17.32
N ALA A 533 20.68 -7.47 -18.07
CA ALA A 533 21.06 -7.71 -19.45
C ALA A 533 20.72 -6.52 -20.36
N ARG A 534 19.56 -5.89 -20.20
CA ARG A 534 19.19 -4.68 -20.96
C ARG A 534 20.05 -3.47 -20.60
N ALA A 535 20.42 -3.32 -19.34
CA ALA A 535 21.25 -2.22 -18.88
C ALA A 535 22.72 -2.34 -19.36
N GLY A 536 23.22 -3.57 -19.52
CA GLY A 536 24.60 -3.87 -19.93
C GLY A 536 24.85 -4.12 -21.42
N ARG A 537 23.82 -4.42 -22.24
CA ARG A 537 23.98 -4.82 -23.65
C ARG A 537 24.53 -3.70 -24.54
N SER A 538 25.75 -3.87 -25.08
CA SER A 538 26.20 -3.17 -26.28
C SER A 538 25.27 -3.46 -27.47
N ARG A 539 25.04 -2.45 -28.32
CA ARG A 539 24.02 -2.47 -29.39
C ARG A 539 24.31 -3.45 -30.54
N ASP A 540 25.36 -4.26 -30.45
CA ASP A 540 25.89 -5.06 -31.56
C ASP A 540 25.38 -6.52 -31.58
N ALA A 541 24.63 -6.97 -30.57
CA ALA A 541 24.13 -8.35 -30.51
C ALA A 541 22.69 -8.53 -31.08
N ALA A 542 22.07 -7.47 -31.62
CA ALA A 542 20.69 -7.53 -32.12
C ALA A 542 20.59 -7.70 -33.66
N SER A 543 21.71 -7.81 -34.39
CA SER A 543 21.71 -7.95 -35.85
C SER A 543 21.88 -9.37 -36.38
N ASP A 544 22.10 -10.37 -35.52
CA ASP A 544 22.42 -11.74 -35.97
C ASP A 544 21.24 -12.72 -35.96
N ASP A 545 20.01 -12.25 -35.72
CA ASP A 545 18.81 -13.08 -35.88
C ASP A 545 17.99 -12.61 -37.10
N HIS A 546 18.62 -12.71 -38.27
CA HIS A 546 17.90 -12.78 -39.54
C HIS A 546 18.01 -14.21 -40.06
N PRO A 547 16.93 -15.03 -40.02
CA PRO A 547 16.98 -16.35 -40.63
C PRO A 547 17.06 -16.17 -42.15
N ALA A 548 18.23 -16.48 -42.70
CA ALA A 548 18.38 -16.73 -44.11
C ALA A 548 17.69 -18.06 -44.46
N ARG A 549 16.43 -17.98 -44.91
CA ARG A 549 15.77 -18.71 -46.01
C ARG A 549 14.29 -18.92 -45.77
#